data_AF-A0A6C1QGV6-F1
#
_entry.id   AF-A0A6C1QGV6-F1
#
_cell.length_a   1.000
_cell.length_b   1.000
_cell.length_c   1.000
_cell.angle_alpha   90.00
_cell.angle_beta   90.00
_cell.angle_gamma   90.00
#
_symmetry.space_group_name_H-M   'P 1'
#
loop_
_entity.id
_entity.type
_entity.pdbx_description
1 polymer ?
#
loop_
_entity_poly.entity_id
_entity_poly.type
_entity_poly.pdbx_seq_one_letter_code
_entity_poly.pdbx_strand_id
1 'polypeptide(L)'
;MNGTSKLRFSTFDPARAGFRTLQVLNIKHQKRYIHLTYNTRHIVHFDLDTFFVSVERLLNSSLQGKPVIIGSVAGRGVVASCSYETRRYGVRSAMPMKMALQLCPDAIVIRGDMEAY
;
A
#
# COMPACT_ATOMS: atom_id res chain seq x y z
N MET A 1 -1.90 -20.45 0.90
CA MET A 1 -1.33 -20.38 2.26
C MET A 1 -0.46 -19.13 2.37
N ASN A 2 -0.88 -18.23 3.27
CA ASN A 2 -0.09 -17.26 4.04
C ASN A 2 0.66 -16.17 3.26
N GLY A 3 -0.10 -15.23 2.68
CA GLY A 3 0.39 -13.87 2.45
C GLY A 3 0.49 -13.14 3.78
N THR A 4 1.59 -13.32 4.52
CA THR A 4 1.91 -12.43 5.64
C THR A 4 2.25 -11.07 5.07
N SER A 5 1.29 -10.15 5.08
CA SER A 5 1.56 -8.72 5.00
C SER A 5 2.51 -8.37 6.14
N LYS A 6 3.79 -8.20 5.79
CA LYS A 6 4.85 -7.89 6.75
C LYS A 6 4.66 -6.42 7.13
N LEU A 7 3.90 -6.16 8.19
CA LEU A 7 3.80 -4.83 8.80
C LEU A 7 5.22 -4.37 9.15
N ARG A 8 5.74 -3.41 8.39
CA ARG A 8 7.09 -2.87 8.57
C ARG A 8 7.00 -1.63 9.44
N PHE A 9 7.07 -1.82 10.76
CA PHE A 9 7.11 -0.71 11.70
C PHE A 9 8.44 0.03 11.57
N SER A 10 8.38 1.31 11.19
CA SER A 10 9.53 2.20 11.19
C SER A 10 9.23 3.41 12.05
N THR A 11 10.15 3.74 12.95
CA THR A 11 10.08 4.98 13.73
C THR A 11 11.14 5.94 13.21
N PHE A 12 10.75 7.18 12.96
CA PHE A 12 11.68 8.26 12.61
C PHE A 12 12.51 8.64 13.84
N ASP A 13 13.83 8.55 13.74
CA ASP A 13 14.77 9.01 14.76
C ASP A 13 15.26 10.42 14.40
N PRO A 14 14.78 11.48 15.10
CA PRO A 14 15.16 12.85 14.80
C PRO A 14 16.64 13.15 15.09
N ALA A 15 17.32 12.36 15.93
CA ALA A 15 18.73 12.57 16.25
C ALA A 15 19.69 12.03 15.15
N ARG A 16 19.17 11.19 14.24
CA ARG A 16 19.96 10.54 13.17
C ARG A 16 19.40 10.79 11.76
N ALA A 17 18.32 11.57 11.65
CA ALA A 17 17.62 11.86 10.39
C ALA A 17 17.31 10.61 9.56
N GLY A 18 16.85 9.53 10.20
CA GLY A 18 16.62 8.25 9.52
C GLY A 18 15.59 7.35 10.19
N PHE A 19 15.07 6.37 9.44
CA PHE A 19 14.06 5.41 9.90
C PHE A 19 14.72 4.14 10.45
N ARG A 20 14.37 3.76 11.69
CA ARG A 20 14.83 2.50 12.30
C ARG A 20 13.70 1.47 12.30
N THR A 21 14.03 0.23 11.92
CA THR A 21 13.15 -0.93 12.13
C THR A 21 13.30 -1.38 13.59
N LEU A 22 12.21 -1.37 14.36
CA LEU A 22 12.23 -1.88 15.74
C LEU A 22 12.11 -3.40 15.73
N GLN A 23 13.12 -4.11 16.25
CA GLN A 23 12.94 -5.45 16.79
C GLN A 23 12.47 -5.34 18.24
N VAL A 24 11.42 -6.08 18.59
CA VAL A 24 10.89 -6.11 19.96
C VAL A 24 11.91 -6.78 20.87
N LEU A 25 12.64 -6.00 21.67
CA LEU A 25 13.52 -6.51 22.71
C LEU A 25 12.78 -6.54 24.05
N ASN A 26 12.82 -7.71 24.69
CA ASN A 26 12.18 -8.02 25.96
C ASN A 26 12.96 -7.34 27.11
N ILE A 27 12.33 -6.41 27.85
CA ILE A 27 13.01 -5.60 28.88
C ILE A 27 12.79 -6.24 30.26
N LYS A 28 13.82 -6.87 30.83
CA LYS A 28 13.88 -7.19 32.27
C LYS A 28 14.77 -6.17 32.98
N HIS A 29 14.16 -5.48 33.96
CA HIS A 29 14.73 -4.79 35.12
C HIS A 29 16.08 -4.07 34.99
N GLN A 30 16.06 -2.73 35.05
CA GLN A 30 16.82 -1.97 36.05
C GLN A 30 16.30 -0.52 36.21
N LYS A 31 16.04 -0.14 37.46
CA LYS A 31 15.58 1.19 37.91
C LYS A 31 16.74 2.19 37.93
N ARG A 32 16.67 3.24 37.11
CA ARG A 32 17.33 4.54 37.34
C ARG A 32 16.42 5.64 36.78
N TYR A 33 15.85 6.46 37.65
CA TYR A 33 15.08 7.65 37.27
C TYR A 33 16.06 8.77 36.90
N ILE A 34 16.51 8.72 35.65
CA ILE A 34 17.02 9.88 34.93
C ILE A 34 15.82 10.76 34.59
N HIS A 35 15.98 12.08 34.69
CA HIS A 35 15.00 13.07 34.26
C HIS A 35 14.85 12.97 32.73
N LEU A 36 14.13 11.95 32.27
CA LEU A 36 13.80 11.72 30.88
C LEU A 36 12.84 12.83 30.48
N THR A 37 13.28 13.75 29.64
CA THR A 37 12.39 14.58 28.85
C THR A 37 11.47 13.62 28.06
N TYR A 38 10.28 13.38 28.61
CA TYR A 38 9.26 12.46 28.10
C TYR A 38 8.57 13.03 26.84
N ASN A 39 9.37 13.40 25.84
CA ASN A 39 8.85 13.92 24.58
C ASN A 39 9.41 13.14 23.38
N THR A 40 9.46 11.82 23.51
CA THR A 40 9.72 10.94 22.36
C THR A 40 8.44 10.77 21.56
N ARG A 41 8.20 11.68 20.61
CA ARG A 41 7.10 11.58 19.64
C ARG A 41 7.36 10.41 18.70
N HIS A 42 6.50 9.39 18.73
CA HIS A 42 6.52 8.31 17.76
C HIS A 42 5.54 8.62 16.62
N ILE A 43 6.04 8.64 15.39
CA ILE A 43 5.23 8.83 14.17
C ILE A 43 5.17 7.50 13.45
N VAL A 44 3.95 7.02 13.17
CA VAL A 44 3.70 5.81 12.40
C VAL A 44 3.05 6.20 11.08
N HIS A 45 3.63 5.75 9.98
CA HIS A 45 3.07 5.92 8.64
C HIS A 45 2.35 4.63 8.24
N PHE A 46 1.08 4.74 7.89
CA PHE A 46 0.28 3.65 7.34
C PHE A 46 -0.05 3.97 5.89
N ASP A 47 0.24 3.02 5.01
CA ASP A 47 -0.13 3.05 3.60
C ASP A 47 -0.86 1.76 3.24
N LEU A 48 -1.91 1.88 2.42
CA LEU A 48 -2.74 0.74 2.02
C LEU A 48 -2.35 0.27 0.63
N ASP A 49 -1.71 -0.89 0.58
CA ASP A 49 -1.27 -1.51 -0.66
C ASP A 49 -2.43 -1.77 -1.62
N THR A 50 -2.35 -1.15 -2.81
CA THR A 50 -3.35 -1.29 -3.88
C THR A 50 -4.79 -1.04 -3.44
N PHE A 51 -5.02 -0.09 -2.53
CA PHE A 51 -6.29 0.18 -1.82
C PHE A 51 -7.57 -0.13 -2.62
N PHE A 52 -7.84 0.58 -3.73
CA PHE A 52 -9.07 0.35 -4.50
C PHE A 52 -9.23 -1.08 -5.04
N VAL A 53 -8.14 -1.71 -5.50
CA VAL A 53 -8.18 -3.10 -5.96
C VAL A 53 -8.47 -4.06 -4.81
N SER A 54 -7.95 -3.75 -3.62
CA SER A 54 -8.22 -4.54 -2.40
C SER A 54 -9.68 -4.46 -1.98
N VAL A 55 -10.32 -3.28 -2.11
CA VAL A 55 -11.77 -3.13 -1.87
C VAL A 55 -12.58 -3.91 -2.91
N GLU A 56 -12.28 -3.77 -4.20
CA GLU A 56 -12.97 -4.52 -5.25
C GLU A 56 -12.84 -6.05 -5.07
N ARG A 57 -11.68 -6.53 -4.62
CA ARG A 57 -11.46 -7.95 -4.31
C ARG A 57 -12.22 -8.43 -3.08
N LEU A 58 -12.50 -7.55 -2.13
CA LEU A 58 -13.36 -7.85 -0.98
C LEU A 58 -14.82 -8.02 -1.43
N LEU A 59 -15.29 -7.16 -2.33
CA LEU A 59 -16.64 -7.22 -2.89
C LEU A 59 -16.82 -8.39 -3.88
N ASN A 60 -15.77 -8.71 -4.64
CA ASN A 60 -15.78 -9.77 -5.64
C ASN A 60 -14.50 -10.61 -5.56
N SER A 61 -14.61 -11.76 -4.87
CA SER A 61 -13.51 -12.71 -4.68
C SER A 61 -12.98 -13.32 -5.99
N SER A 62 -13.75 -13.28 -7.09
CA SER A 62 -13.30 -13.78 -8.40
C SER A 62 -12.18 -12.93 -9.03
N LEU A 63 -11.90 -11.74 -8.49
CA LEU A 63 -10.82 -10.84 -8.92
C LEU A 63 -9.45 -11.20 -8.30
N GLN A 64 -9.41 -12.16 -7.37
CA GLN A 64 -8.16 -12.60 -6.75
C GLN A 64 -7.25 -13.28 -7.77
N GLY A 65 -5.96 -12.91 -7.79
CA GLY A 65 -4.98 -13.46 -8.71
C GLY A 65 -5.11 -12.98 -10.16
N LYS A 66 -6.06 -12.08 -10.46
CA LYS A 66 -6.30 -11.56 -11.80
C LYS A 66 -5.69 -10.17 -12.00
N PRO A 67 -5.27 -9.84 -13.24
CA PRO A 67 -4.87 -8.48 -13.59
C PRO A 67 -6.08 -7.55 -13.54
N VAL A 68 -6.07 -6.60 -12.59
CA VAL A 68 -7.14 -5.62 -12.39
C VAL A 68 -6.58 -4.20 -12.45
N ILE A 69 -7.30 -3.32 -13.16
CA ILE A 69 -7.04 -1.89 -13.25
C ILE A 69 -8.29 -1.14 -12.81
N ILE A 70 -8.13 -0.20 -11.88
CA ILE A 70 -9.17 0.76 -11.50
C ILE A 70 -8.91 2.06 -12.24
N GLY A 71 -9.90 2.55 -13.00
CA GLY A 71 -9.78 3.79 -13.76
C GLY A 71 -10.86 3.93 -14.82
N SER A 72 -11.02 5.15 -15.34
CA SER A 72 -11.97 5.44 -16.42
C SER A 72 -11.32 5.23 -17.78
N VAL A 73 -11.93 4.44 -18.66
CA VAL A 73 -11.50 4.28 -20.06
C VAL A 73 -11.88 5.47 -20.96
N ALA A 74 -12.70 6.40 -20.46
CA ALA A 74 -13.17 7.52 -21.26
C ALA A 74 -12.11 8.62 -21.42
N GLY A 75 -11.92 9.09 -22.66
CA GLY A 75 -11.12 10.27 -22.98
C GLY A 75 -9.65 10.16 -22.51
N ARG A 76 -9.24 11.10 -21.64
CA ARG A 76 -7.88 11.19 -21.08
C ARG A 76 -7.75 10.49 -19.72
N GLY A 77 -8.49 9.40 -19.52
CA GLY A 77 -8.49 8.66 -18.27
C GLY A 77 -7.12 8.06 -17.91
N VAL A 78 -6.90 7.93 -16.61
CA VAL A 78 -5.67 7.38 -16.02
C VAL A 78 -5.97 6.22 -15.09
N VAL A 79 -4.97 5.39 -14.84
CA VAL A 79 -4.99 4.32 -13.85
C VAL A 79 -5.03 4.95 -12.45
N ALA A 80 -6.18 4.86 -11.76
CA ALA A 80 -6.31 5.27 -10.36
C ALA A 80 -5.58 4.29 -9.44
N SER A 81 -5.77 2.99 -9.65
CA SER A 81 -5.06 1.92 -8.94
C SER A 81 -4.91 0.70 -9.84
N CYS A 82 -3.94 -0.16 -9.55
CA CYS A 82 -3.70 -1.38 -10.32
C CYS A 82 -3.18 -2.51 -9.43
N SER A 83 -3.55 -3.72 -9.80
CA SER A 83 -3.17 -4.96 -9.12
C SER A 83 -1.66 -5.25 -9.23
N TYR A 84 -1.12 -6.09 -8.34
CA TYR A 84 0.27 -6.55 -8.45
C TYR A 84 0.53 -7.34 -9.73
N GLU A 85 -0.48 -8.06 -10.22
CA GLU A 85 -0.47 -8.82 -11.44
C GLU A 85 -0.23 -7.90 -12.64
N THR A 86 -0.99 -6.80 -12.74
CA THR A 86 -0.78 -5.77 -13.77
C THR A 86 0.57 -5.06 -13.64
N ARG A 87 1.08 -4.88 -12.41
CA ARG A 87 2.39 -4.25 -12.18
C ARG A 87 3.55 -5.03 -12.79
N ARG A 88 3.41 -6.36 -12.98
CA ARG A 88 4.42 -7.20 -13.65
C ARG A 88 4.58 -6.86 -15.13
N TYR A 89 3.51 -6.37 -15.76
CA TYR A 89 3.51 -5.91 -17.14
C TYR A 89 3.95 -4.44 -17.29
N GLY A 90 4.37 -3.79 -16.20
CA GLY A 90 4.81 -2.39 -16.23
C GLY A 90 3.70 -1.37 -16.00
N VAL A 91 2.45 -1.78 -15.80
CA VAL A 91 1.34 -0.87 -15.44
C VAL A 91 1.62 -0.20 -14.10
N ARG A 92 1.32 1.09 -13.99
CA ARG A 92 1.51 1.92 -12.79
C ARG A 92 0.34 2.88 -12.61
N SER A 93 0.12 3.34 -11.39
CA SER A 93 -0.83 4.42 -11.10
C SER A 93 -0.44 5.70 -11.86
N ALA A 94 -1.44 6.53 -12.18
CA ALA A 94 -1.35 7.72 -13.03
C ALA A 94 -0.94 7.47 -14.50
N MET A 95 -0.69 6.22 -14.91
CA MET A 95 -0.45 5.87 -16.31
C MET A 95 -1.72 6.14 -17.14
N PRO A 96 -1.61 6.68 -18.38
CA PRO A 96 -2.76 6.79 -19.28
C PRO A 96 -3.40 5.43 -19.55
N MET A 97 -4.73 5.34 -19.47
CA MET A 97 -5.44 4.06 -19.59
C MET A 97 -5.16 3.37 -20.93
N LYS A 98 -5.04 4.13 -22.02
CA LYS A 98 -4.69 3.58 -23.34
C LYS A 98 -3.35 2.83 -23.30
N MET A 99 -2.34 3.41 -22.64
CA MET A 99 -1.02 2.78 -22.52
C MET A 99 -1.07 1.57 -21.58
N ALA A 100 -1.79 1.67 -20.46
CA ALA A 100 -1.94 0.56 -19.53
C ALA A 100 -2.57 -0.68 -20.18
N LEU A 101 -3.59 -0.48 -21.03
CA LEU A 101 -4.24 -1.55 -21.78
C LEU A 101 -3.39 -2.10 -22.93
N GLN A 102 -2.48 -1.31 -23.49
CA GLN A 102 -1.49 -1.83 -24.43
C GLN A 102 -0.47 -2.75 -23.74
N LEU A 103 -0.07 -2.42 -22.51
CA LEU A 103 0.87 -3.23 -21.73
C LEU A 103 0.23 -4.50 -21.17
N CYS A 104 -1.05 -4.43 -20.78
CA CYS A 104 -1.79 -5.56 -20.22
C CYS A 104 -3.20 -5.64 -20.85
N PRO A 105 -3.32 -6.20 -22.07
CA PRO A 105 -4.60 -6.27 -22.80
C PRO A 105 -5.68 -7.08 -22.09
N ASP A 106 -5.29 -8.10 -21.33
CA ASP A 106 -6.20 -8.98 -20.60
C ASP A 106 -6.63 -8.42 -19.23
N ALA A 107 -6.29 -7.16 -18.93
CA ALA A 107 -6.65 -6.54 -17.67
C ALA A 107 -8.16 -6.31 -17.55
N ILE A 108 -8.72 -6.70 -16.42
CA ILE A 108 -10.10 -6.37 -16.04
C ILE A 108 -10.12 -4.91 -15.59
N VAL A 109 -10.89 -4.08 -16.28
CA VAL A 109 -11.02 -2.65 -15.95
C VAL A 109 -12.30 -2.40 -15.17
N ILE A 110 -12.17 -1.71 -14.04
CA ILE A 110 -13.28 -1.31 -13.17
C ILE A 110 -13.25 0.22 -13.04
N ARG A 111 -14.40 0.87 -13.21
CA ARG A 111 -14.50 2.34 -13.20
C ARG A 111 -14.16 2.96 -11.83
N GLY A 112 -14.30 2.19 -10.77
CA GLY A 112 -14.18 2.62 -9.38
C GLY A 112 -15.50 3.15 -8.84
N ASP A 113 -15.80 2.82 -7.58
CA ASP A 113 -16.97 3.30 -6.84
C ASP A 113 -16.51 4.15 -5.64
N MET A 114 -16.70 5.47 -5.75
CA MET A 114 -16.23 6.42 -4.73
C MET A 114 -17.06 6.38 -3.45
N GLU A 115 -18.26 5.80 -3.45
CA GLU A 115 -19.07 5.65 -2.23
C GLU A 115 -18.59 4.45 -1.41
N ALA A 116 -18.01 3.44 -2.07
CA ALA A 116 -17.46 2.24 -1.44
C ALA A 116 -16.02 2.41 -0.90
N TYR A 117 -15.34 3.53 -1.21
CA TYR A 117 -13.92 3.78 -0.91
C TYR A 117 -13.74 4.85 0.17
#